data_AF-A0AAU1ZHP0-F1
#
_entry.id   AF-A0AAU1ZHP0-F1
#
_cell.length_a   1.000
_cell.length_b   1.000
_cell.length_c   1.000
_cell.angle_alpha   90.00
_cell.angle_beta   90.00
_cell.angle_gamma   90.00
#
_symmetry.space_group_name_H-M   'P 1'
#
loop_
_entity.id
_entity.type
_entity.pdbx_description
1 polymer ?
#
loop_
_entity_poly.entity_id
_entity_poly.type
_entity_poly.pdbx_seq_one_letter_code
_entity_poly.pdbx_strand_id
1 'polypeptide(L)'
;MTQEAHVTQGPLTTEAGAPVADNQNSETAGVGGPVLVQDQLLLEKLAHFNRERIPERVVHARGAGAYGTFTLTRDVSQWTRAAFLSEVGKETETFLRFSTVAGNLGAADAVRDPRGWALKFYTEEGNYDLVGNNTPVFFIKDAIKFPDFIHTQKRDPYSGSQEADNVWDFWGLSPESTHQVTWLFGDRGIPASYRHMNGYGSHTFQWNNEAGEVFWVKYHFKTDQGIKNLTQDEANRLAGEDPDSHQRDLREAIERGDFPTWTVQVQIMPAADAAEYRFNPFDLTKVWPHEDYPPIEIGKLELNRNPENIFAEVEQSIFSPAHFVPGIGPSPDKMLQGRLFAYGDAHRYRVGINADHLPVNRPHATEARTNSRDGHLYDGRHKGAKNYEPNSFGGPFQTDRPLWQPLPVTGATGDHAAPSHSEDSDFVQAGDLYRLMSEDEKGRLVENLAGFIAKVSRDDIAERAIDNFRQADGDFGKRLDAAVQALRG
;
A
#
# COMPACT_ATOMS: atom_id res chain seq x y z
N MET A 1 24.77 -9.37 14.33
CA MET A 1 25.58 -8.43 15.14
C MET A 1 24.60 -7.66 16.00
N THR A 2 24.72 -7.77 17.31
CA THR A 2 23.93 -6.97 18.27
C THR A 2 24.28 -5.50 18.05
N GLN A 3 23.36 -4.74 17.44
CA GLN A 3 23.40 -3.28 17.50
C GLN A 3 23.28 -2.91 18.98
N GLU A 4 24.40 -2.48 19.58
CA GLU A 4 24.34 -1.76 20.84
C GLU A 4 23.42 -0.56 20.60
N ALA A 5 22.36 -0.44 21.41
CA ALA A 5 21.58 0.77 21.45
C ALA A 5 22.56 1.94 21.59
N HIS A 6 22.56 2.87 20.63
CA HIS A 6 23.38 4.07 20.67
C HIS A 6 22.84 4.95 21.81
N VAL A 7 23.14 4.58 23.06
CA VAL A 7 22.94 5.46 24.20
C VAL A 7 23.99 6.54 24.02
N THR A 8 23.57 7.70 23.51
CA THR A 8 24.40 8.90 23.50
C THR A 8 24.68 9.30 24.94
N GLN A 9 25.73 8.75 25.53
CA GLN A 9 26.26 9.17 26.81
C GLN A 9 26.85 10.59 26.66
N GLY A 10 26.41 11.53 27.48
CA GLY A 10 26.87 12.92 27.42
C GLY A 10 25.88 13.90 28.05
N PRO A 11 26.24 15.19 28.16
CA PRO A 11 25.30 16.22 28.58
C PRO A 11 24.15 16.35 27.57
N LEU A 12 22.96 16.71 28.03
CA LEU A 12 21.91 17.23 27.16
C LEU A 12 22.44 18.47 26.43
N THR A 13 22.11 18.62 25.15
CA THR A 13 22.57 19.75 24.34
C THR A 13 21.40 20.44 23.61
N THR A 14 21.63 21.68 23.18
CA THR A 14 20.83 22.34 22.14
C THR A 14 21.06 21.69 20.78
N GLU A 15 20.25 22.00 19.78
CA GLU A 15 20.42 21.49 18.40
C GLU A 15 21.75 21.91 17.77
N ALA A 16 22.31 23.05 18.21
CA ALA A 16 23.65 23.52 17.82
C ALA A 16 24.80 22.86 18.61
N GLY A 17 24.50 21.94 19.54
CA GLY A 17 25.48 21.17 20.31
C GLY A 17 26.00 21.85 21.58
N ALA A 18 25.39 22.95 22.04
CA ALA A 18 25.79 23.60 23.30
C ALA A 18 25.21 22.85 24.51
N PRO A 19 25.96 22.62 25.59
CA PRO A 19 25.46 21.88 26.77
C PRO A 19 24.34 22.66 27.48
N VAL A 20 23.28 21.94 27.86
CA VAL A 20 22.14 22.46 28.60
C VAL A 20 22.41 22.38 30.10
N ALA A 21 22.39 23.52 30.78
CA ALA A 21 22.60 23.61 32.22
C ALA A 21 21.33 23.32 33.03
N ASP A 22 20.17 23.82 32.58
CA ASP A 22 18.87 23.61 33.22
C ASP A 22 17.81 23.35 32.13
N ASN A 23 17.03 22.28 32.30
CA ASN A 23 15.93 21.88 31.40
C ASN A 23 14.58 21.82 32.14
N GLN A 24 14.53 22.40 33.34
CA GLN A 24 13.38 22.39 34.25
C GLN A 24 12.79 23.80 34.39
N ASN A 25 13.62 24.85 34.29
CA ASN A 25 13.22 26.25 34.51
C ASN A 25 13.60 27.13 33.31
N SER A 26 12.74 28.09 32.99
CA SER A 26 13.02 29.16 32.02
C SER A 26 13.75 30.35 32.66
N GLU A 27 14.44 31.15 31.87
CA GLU A 27 15.02 32.41 32.35
C GLU A 27 13.93 33.43 32.68
N THR A 28 13.96 33.94 33.92
CA THR A 28 13.04 34.97 34.40
C THR A 28 13.76 36.15 35.04
N ALA A 29 13.10 37.32 35.07
CA ALA A 29 13.56 38.48 35.85
C ALA A 29 13.29 38.29 37.37
N GLY A 30 13.99 37.34 38.00
CA GLY A 30 13.79 36.93 39.39
C GLY A 30 12.73 35.84 39.55
N VAL A 31 12.66 35.23 40.75
CA VAL A 31 11.85 34.02 41.04
C VAL A 31 10.35 34.18 40.75
N GLY A 32 9.81 35.40 40.80
CA GLY A 32 8.40 35.72 40.46
C GLY A 32 8.24 36.64 39.26
N GLY A 33 9.30 36.84 38.48
CA GLY A 33 9.32 37.76 37.34
C GLY A 33 8.87 37.13 36.02
N PRO A 34 8.68 37.94 34.96
CA PRO A 34 8.34 37.44 33.63
C PRO A 34 9.50 36.66 33.00
N VAL A 35 9.15 35.77 32.04
CA VAL A 35 10.09 35.04 31.19
C VAL A 35 10.77 35.98 30.19
N LEU A 36 12.05 35.72 29.90
CA LEU A 36 12.87 36.52 28.99
C LEU A 36 12.95 35.88 27.61
N VAL A 37 12.88 36.70 26.55
CA VAL A 37 13.00 36.23 25.15
C VAL A 37 14.42 35.75 24.79
N GLN A 38 15.41 36.02 25.64
CA GLN A 38 16.79 35.57 25.42
C GLN A 38 17.01 34.10 25.81
N ASP A 39 16.03 33.44 26.44
CA ASP A 39 16.08 32.03 26.80
C ASP A 39 16.10 31.16 25.53
N GLN A 40 17.32 30.91 25.04
CA GLN A 40 17.54 30.19 23.79
C GLN A 40 16.94 28.79 23.83
N LEU A 41 17.12 28.07 24.93
CA LEU A 41 16.66 26.68 25.04
C LEU A 41 15.13 26.61 25.04
N LEU A 42 14.45 27.48 25.78
CA LEU A 42 12.99 27.55 25.77
C LEU A 42 12.45 27.78 24.35
N LEU A 43 13.00 28.78 23.65
CA LEU A 43 12.54 29.14 22.32
C LEU A 43 12.82 28.05 21.28
N GLU A 44 14.03 27.49 21.27
CA GLU A 44 14.44 26.41 20.36
C GLU A 44 13.57 25.17 20.55
N LYS A 45 13.45 24.68 21.80
CA LYS A 45 12.70 23.46 22.15
C LYS A 45 11.21 23.57 21.78
N LEU A 46 10.56 24.70 22.11
CA LEU A 46 9.15 24.91 21.75
C LEU A 46 8.96 25.08 20.25
N ALA A 47 9.91 25.73 19.55
CA ALA A 47 9.83 25.91 18.11
C ALA A 47 9.95 24.58 17.35
N HIS A 48 10.82 23.67 17.78
CA HIS A 48 10.93 22.32 17.22
C HIS A 48 9.68 21.49 17.53
N PHE A 49 9.22 21.48 18.79
CA PHE A 49 8.00 20.76 19.20
C PHE A 49 6.79 21.14 18.34
N ASN A 50 6.60 22.44 18.06
CA ASN A 50 5.52 22.95 17.22
C ASN A 50 5.61 22.48 15.75
N ARG A 51 6.70 21.84 15.32
CA ARG A 51 6.98 21.40 13.94
C ARG A 51 7.24 19.90 13.82
N GLU A 52 6.99 19.11 14.86
CA GLU A 52 7.18 17.66 14.82
C GLU A 52 6.22 16.93 13.86
N ARG A 53 5.09 17.56 13.48
CA ARG A 53 4.09 16.93 12.61
C ARG A 53 4.32 17.33 11.15
N ILE A 54 4.42 16.32 10.29
CA ILE A 54 4.27 16.45 8.84
C ILE A 54 2.84 16.04 8.44
N PRO A 55 2.38 16.34 7.21
CA PRO A 55 1.11 15.80 6.73
C PRO A 55 1.11 14.27 6.83
N GLU A 56 0.01 13.67 7.30
CA GLU A 56 -0.17 12.23 7.19
C GLU A 56 -0.37 11.83 5.72
N ARG A 57 -0.31 10.53 5.42
CA ARG A 57 -0.70 10.05 4.08
C ARG A 57 -2.19 10.31 3.87
N VAL A 58 -2.56 10.84 2.70
CA VAL A 58 -3.97 11.13 2.36
C VAL A 58 -4.87 9.89 2.49
N VAL A 59 -4.32 8.72 2.20
CA VAL A 59 -4.88 7.39 2.45
C VAL A 59 -3.81 6.51 3.07
N HIS A 60 -4.19 5.45 3.77
CA HIS A 60 -3.24 4.55 4.43
C HIS A 60 -2.37 5.23 5.50
N ALA A 61 -2.93 6.22 6.21
CA ALA A 61 -2.22 6.95 7.27
C ALA A 61 -1.84 6.04 8.44
N ARG A 62 -2.80 5.27 8.96
CA ARG A 62 -2.59 4.32 10.06
C ARG A 62 -1.88 3.06 9.57
N GLY A 63 -0.72 2.73 10.13
CA GLY A 63 0.05 1.56 9.69
C GLY A 63 1.31 1.27 10.51
N ALA A 64 1.91 0.12 10.24
CA ALA A 64 3.14 -0.36 10.86
C ALA A 64 4.12 -0.85 9.80
N GLY A 65 5.42 -0.82 10.07
CA GLY A 65 6.43 -1.28 9.13
C GLY A 65 7.53 -2.09 9.81
N ALA A 66 8.18 -2.94 9.03
CA ALA A 66 9.34 -3.73 9.44
C ALA A 66 10.25 -4.00 8.25
N TYR A 67 11.53 -4.22 8.54
CA TYR A 67 12.51 -4.68 7.58
C TYR A 67 12.52 -6.20 7.51
N GLY A 68 13.06 -6.71 6.41
CA GLY A 68 13.12 -8.13 6.15
C GLY A 68 14.07 -8.51 5.02
N THR A 69 13.91 -9.75 4.58
CA THR A 69 14.71 -10.34 3.50
C THR A 69 13.79 -11.12 2.57
N PHE A 70 13.92 -10.88 1.27
CA PHE A 70 13.36 -11.74 0.23
C PHE A 70 14.45 -12.70 -0.26
N THR A 71 14.14 -13.99 -0.33
CA THR A 71 15.03 -15.02 -0.87
C THR A 71 14.38 -15.68 -2.07
N LEU A 72 15.03 -15.65 -3.24
CA LEU A 72 14.56 -16.36 -4.43
C LEU A 72 14.74 -17.87 -4.24
N THR A 73 13.71 -18.67 -4.50
CA THR A 73 13.74 -20.15 -4.36
C THR A 73 13.55 -20.88 -5.69
N ARG A 74 13.19 -20.16 -6.76
CA ARG A 74 12.99 -20.73 -8.10
C ARG A 74 13.60 -19.84 -9.16
N ASP A 75 14.22 -20.46 -10.17
CA ASP A 75 14.68 -19.74 -11.34
C ASP A 75 13.49 -19.20 -12.15
N VAL A 76 13.51 -17.88 -12.39
CA VAL A 76 12.50 -17.13 -13.15
C VAL A 76 13.11 -16.37 -14.33
N SER A 77 14.39 -16.62 -14.65
CA SER A 77 15.15 -15.92 -15.69
C SER A 77 14.53 -16.04 -17.09
N GLN A 78 13.75 -17.10 -17.32
CA GLN A 78 12.96 -17.28 -18.54
C GLN A 78 11.88 -16.20 -18.76
N TRP A 79 11.45 -15.50 -17.70
CA TRP A 79 10.40 -14.49 -17.76
C TRP A 79 10.88 -13.08 -17.47
N THR A 80 11.88 -12.92 -16.60
CA THR A 80 12.40 -11.61 -16.22
C THR A 80 13.92 -11.60 -16.12
N ARG A 81 14.52 -10.47 -16.50
CA ARG A 81 15.95 -10.20 -16.32
C ARG A 81 16.27 -9.37 -15.06
N ALA A 82 15.30 -9.20 -14.16
CA ALA A 82 15.51 -8.42 -12.94
C ALA A 82 16.63 -9.03 -12.08
N ALA A 83 17.65 -8.23 -11.77
CA ALA A 83 18.89 -8.74 -11.20
C ALA A 83 18.69 -9.38 -9.81
N PHE A 84 17.76 -8.88 -8.99
CA PHE A 84 17.42 -9.50 -7.69
C PHE A 84 16.70 -10.86 -7.82
N LEU A 85 16.23 -11.22 -9.03
CA LEU A 85 15.58 -12.48 -9.37
C LEU A 85 16.47 -13.39 -10.25
N SER A 86 17.78 -13.10 -10.35
CA SER A 86 18.69 -13.77 -11.29
C SER A 86 19.30 -15.09 -10.80
N GLU A 87 19.31 -15.35 -9.49
CA GLU A 87 19.98 -16.51 -8.91
C GLU A 87 19.17 -17.09 -7.74
N VAL A 88 18.91 -18.40 -7.78
CA VAL A 88 18.24 -19.11 -6.66
C VAL A 88 19.12 -19.07 -5.42
N GLY A 89 18.52 -18.70 -4.28
CA GLY A 89 19.21 -18.47 -3.02
C GLY A 89 19.65 -17.02 -2.83
N LYS A 90 19.52 -16.15 -3.84
CA LYS A 90 19.82 -14.73 -3.70
C LYS A 90 18.90 -14.05 -2.71
N GLU A 91 19.50 -13.33 -1.78
CA GLU A 91 18.80 -12.56 -0.75
C GLU A 91 18.78 -11.07 -1.12
N THR A 92 17.66 -10.41 -0.88
CA THR A 92 17.46 -8.98 -1.10
C THR A 92 16.85 -8.36 0.15
N GLU A 93 17.47 -7.31 0.69
CA GLU A 93 16.91 -6.56 1.81
C GLU A 93 15.57 -5.93 1.39
N THR A 94 14.60 -5.93 2.30
CA THR A 94 13.29 -5.35 2.07
C THR A 94 12.82 -4.48 3.23
N PHE A 95 11.91 -3.56 2.93
CA PHE A 95 11.10 -2.85 3.92
C PHE A 95 9.63 -2.94 3.53
N LEU A 96 8.79 -3.42 4.45
CA LEU A 96 7.35 -3.62 4.23
C LEU A 96 6.55 -2.77 5.20
N ARG A 97 5.61 -1.98 4.67
CA ARG A 97 4.63 -1.22 5.45
C ARG A 97 3.22 -1.75 5.23
N PHE A 98 2.56 -2.09 6.33
CA PHE A 98 1.14 -2.39 6.42
C PHE A 98 0.34 -1.16 6.81
N SER A 99 -0.95 -1.15 6.49
CA SER A 99 -1.85 -0.05 6.88
C SER A 99 -3.31 -0.41 6.72
N THR A 100 -4.22 0.32 7.38
CA THR A 100 -5.62 0.46 6.91
C THR A 100 -5.67 1.44 5.73
N VAL A 101 -6.84 1.91 5.28
CA VAL A 101 -6.99 2.83 4.14
C VAL A 101 -7.61 4.16 4.55
N ALA A 102 -8.85 4.13 5.07
CA ALA A 102 -9.67 5.32 5.24
C ALA A 102 -9.31 6.13 6.48
N GLY A 103 -8.93 5.42 7.56
CA GLY A 103 -8.61 6.00 8.85
C GLY A 103 -7.37 6.92 8.83
N ASN A 104 -7.45 8.00 9.61
CA ASN A 104 -6.34 8.91 9.86
C ASN A 104 -5.32 8.27 10.83
N LEU A 105 -4.19 8.92 11.12
CA LEU A 105 -3.07 8.35 11.89
C LEU A 105 -3.48 7.77 13.26
N GLY A 106 -4.48 8.38 13.92
CA GLY A 106 -5.01 7.94 15.22
C GLY A 106 -6.17 6.93 15.15
N ALA A 107 -6.49 6.38 13.98
CA ALA A 107 -7.53 5.36 13.84
C ALA A 107 -7.09 4.00 14.43
N ALA A 108 -8.06 3.15 14.78
CA ALA A 108 -7.78 1.81 15.29
C ALA A 108 -7.34 0.84 14.16
N ASP A 109 -6.47 -0.11 14.48
CA ASP A 109 -5.99 -1.13 13.56
C ASP A 109 -7.06 -2.19 13.20
N ALA A 110 -7.88 -2.59 14.19
CA ALA A 110 -8.85 -3.69 14.07
C ALA A 110 -10.20 -3.21 13.51
N VAL A 111 -10.21 -2.69 12.28
CA VAL A 111 -11.40 -2.17 11.59
C VAL A 111 -11.64 -2.87 10.24
N ARG A 112 -12.87 -2.81 9.72
CA ARG A 112 -13.18 -3.29 8.37
C ARG A 112 -12.66 -2.31 7.33
N ASP A 113 -11.63 -2.73 6.61
CA ASP A 113 -10.96 -1.92 5.59
C ASP A 113 -10.05 -2.84 4.76
N PRO A 114 -9.72 -2.56 3.48
CA PRO A 114 -8.55 -3.19 2.88
C PRO A 114 -7.30 -2.90 3.73
N ARG A 115 -6.28 -3.74 3.59
CA ARG A 115 -4.98 -3.47 4.20
C ARG A 115 -3.94 -3.18 3.14
N GLY A 116 -3.23 -2.07 3.28
CA GLY A 116 -2.06 -1.77 2.47
C GLY A 116 -0.95 -2.80 2.69
N TRP A 117 -0.26 -3.16 1.61
CA TRP A 117 0.84 -4.13 1.58
C TRP A 117 1.99 -3.57 0.74
N ALA A 118 2.67 -2.53 1.23
CA ALA A 118 3.65 -1.79 0.45
C ALA A 118 5.07 -2.31 0.70
N LEU A 119 5.66 -2.98 -0.30
CA LEU A 119 6.96 -3.63 -0.21
C LEU A 119 8.00 -2.89 -1.05
N LYS A 120 9.13 -2.55 -0.43
CA LYS A 120 10.34 -2.03 -1.08
C LYS A 120 11.41 -3.11 -1.07
N PHE A 121 12.02 -3.35 -2.22
CA PHE A 121 13.22 -4.18 -2.38
C PHE A 121 14.41 -3.26 -2.63
N TYR A 122 15.47 -3.39 -1.84
CA TYR A 122 16.71 -2.66 -2.05
C TYR A 122 17.63 -3.46 -2.97
N THR A 123 17.39 -3.38 -4.28
CA THR A 123 18.15 -4.17 -5.28
C THR A 123 19.43 -3.46 -5.71
N GLU A 124 20.37 -4.21 -6.30
CA GLU A 124 21.62 -3.68 -6.84
C GLU A 124 21.43 -2.76 -8.07
N GLU A 125 20.26 -2.82 -8.71
CA GLU A 125 19.87 -1.96 -9.84
C GLU A 125 18.87 -0.87 -9.44
N GLY A 126 18.72 -0.60 -8.13
CA GLY A 126 17.85 0.44 -7.58
C GLY A 126 16.74 -0.13 -6.69
N ASN A 127 15.94 0.75 -6.10
CA ASN A 127 14.80 0.31 -5.31
C ASN A 127 13.66 -0.13 -6.23
N TYR A 128 13.10 -1.31 -6.00
CA TYR A 128 11.84 -1.75 -6.62
C TYR A 128 10.73 -1.64 -5.58
N ASP A 129 9.66 -0.89 -5.88
CA ASP A 129 8.51 -0.77 -4.99
C ASP A 129 7.28 -1.49 -5.57
N LEU A 130 6.85 -2.55 -4.88
CA LEU A 130 5.60 -3.23 -5.15
C LEU A 130 4.55 -2.80 -4.13
N VAL A 131 3.74 -1.82 -4.51
CA VAL A 131 2.76 -1.19 -3.61
C VAL A 131 1.41 -1.88 -3.71
N GLY A 132 1.28 -2.98 -2.96
CA GLY A 132 0.12 -3.87 -2.98
C GLY A 132 -0.93 -3.61 -1.91
N ASN A 133 -1.88 -4.54 -1.82
CA ASN A 133 -2.91 -4.63 -0.78
C ASN A 133 -3.08 -6.09 -0.32
N ASN A 134 -3.88 -6.31 0.73
CA ASN A 134 -4.30 -7.65 1.16
C ASN A 134 -5.44 -8.27 0.31
N THR A 135 -5.80 -7.62 -0.79
CA THR A 135 -6.80 -8.05 -1.76
C THR A 135 -6.15 -8.10 -3.16
N PRO A 136 -6.54 -9.04 -4.04
CA PRO A 136 -6.06 -9.09 -5.42
C PRO A 136 -6.77 -8.09 -6.35
N VAL A 137 -7.86 -7.46 -5.91
CA VAL A 137 -8.69 -6.54 -6.72
C VAL A 137 -8.92 -5.21 -6.01
N PHE A 138 -9.54 -4.25 -6.70
CA PHE A 138 -9.91 -2.96 -6.13
C PHE A 138 -11.34 -2.54 -6.52
N PHE A 139 -11.84 -1.46 -5.92
CA PHE A 139 -13.23 -1.01 -6.08
C PHE A 139 -13.51 -0.34 -7.42
N ILE A 140 -12.47 0.12 -8.11
CA ILE A 140 -12.55 0.90 -9.35
C ILE A 140 -11.43 0.47 -10.30
N LYS A 141 -11.67 0.67 -11.59
CA LYS A 141 -10.78 0.28 -12.69
C LYS A 141 -10.18 1.44 -13.48
N ASP A 142 -10.39 2.67 -13.03
CA ASP A 142 -9.79 3.88 -13.60
C ASP A 142 -9.38 4.86 -12.51
N ALA A 143 -8.12 5.33 -12.53
CA ALA A 143 -7.53 6.14 -11.47
C ALA A 143 -8.23 7.50 -11.29
N ILE A 144 -8.91 8.00 -12.33
CA ILE A 144 -9.64 9.27 -12.24
C ILE A 144 -10.74 9.24 -11.17
N LYS A 145 -11.34 8.07 -10.90
CA LYS A 145 -12.38 7.88 -9.87
C LYS A 145 -11.81 7.78 -8.45
N PHE A 146 -10.48 7.72 -8.29
CA PHE A 146 -9.87 7.46 -6.98
C PHE A 146 -10.16 8.56 -5.95
N PRO A 147 -10.08 9.87 -6.28
CA PRO A 147 -10.48 10.91 -5.33
C PRO A 147 -11.94 10.80 -4.91
N ASP A 148 -12.86 10.60 -5.86
CA ASP A 148 -14.30 10.46 -5.57
C ASP A 148 -14.57 9.27 -4.65
N PHE A 149 -14.00 8.11 -4.95
CA PHE A 149 -14.07 6.93 -4.10
C PHE A 149 -13.51 7.21 -2.69
N ILE A 150 -12.32 7.79 -2.57
CA ILE A 150 -11.72 8.04 -1.26
C ILE A 150 -12.52 9.06 -0.45
N HIS A 151 -13.13 10.06 -1.10
CA HIS A 151 -14.02 11.00 -0.44
C HIS A 151 -15.21 10.28 0.19
N THR A 152 -15.84 9.33 -0.52
CA THR A 152 -16.99 8.60 0.01
C THR A 152 -16.62 7.71 1.19
N GLN A 153 -15.40 7.16 1.20
CA GLN A 153 -14.90 6.34 2.30
C GLN A 153 -14.43 7.13 3.51
N LYS A 154 -14.28 8.45 3.41
CA LYS A 154 -13.81 9.33 4.49
C LYS A 154 -14.96 10.09 5.14
N ARG A 155 -14.60 11.09 5.95
CA ARG A 155 -15.55 11.96 6.65
C ARG A 155 -16.31 12.81 5.63
N ASP A 156 -17.63 12.80 5.73
CA ASP A 156 -18.50 13.78 5.08
C ASP A 156 -18.06 15.20 5.50
N PRO A 157 -17.98 16.15 4.55
CA PRO A 157 -17.49 17.49 4.84
C PRO A 157 -18.39 18.32 5.77
N TYR A 158 -19.67 17.96 5.90
CA TYR A 158 -20.61 18.64 6.79
C TYR A 158 -20.69 17.98 8.17
N SER A 159 -20.93 16.67 8.23
CA SER A 159 -21.08 15.96 9.51
C SER A 159 -19.76 15.61 10.18
N GLY A 160 -18.66 15.63 9.42
CA GLY A 160 -17.35 15.23 9.89
C GLY A 160 -17.27 13.73 10.24
N SER A 161 -18.20 12.90 9.79
CA SER A 161 -18.27 11.46 10.06
C SER A 161 -18.41 10.66 8.75
N GLN A 162 -18.07 9.38 8.75
CA GLN A 162 -18.34 8.54 7.58
C GLN A 162 -19.84 8.27 7.50
N GLU A 163 -20.44 8.43 6.32
CA GLU A 163 -21.87 8.27 6.11
C GLU A 163 -22.17 7.10 5.17
N ALA A 164 -23.15 6.28 5.55
CA ALA A 164 -23.59 5.15 4.73
C ALA A 164 -24.13 5.62 3.37
N ASP A 165 -24.80 6.76 3.31
CA ASP A 165 -25.33 7.35 2.08
C ASP A 165 -24.22 7.61 1.06
N ASN A 166 -23.17 8.34 1.45
CA ASN A 166 -22.04 8.64 0.57
C ASN A 166 -21.38 7.37 0.05
N VAL A 167 -21.13 6.40 0.93
CA VAL A 167 -20.47 5.13 0.58
C VAL A 167 -21.31 4.31 -0.39
N TRP A 168 -22.60 4.09 -0.08
CA TRP A 168 -23.46 3.23 -0.90
C TRP A 168 -24.00 3.93 -2.15
N ASP A 169 -24.08 5.25 -2.18
CA ASP A 169 -24.40 5.99 -3.40
C ASP A 169 -23.34 5.71 -4.46
N PHE A 170 -22.06 5.90 -4.11
CA PHE A 170 -20.93 5.67 -5.01
C PHE A 170 -20.79 4.21 -5.43
N TRP A 171 -20.81 3.26 -4.48
CA TRP A 171 -20.71 1.83 -4.82
C TRP A 171 -21.90 1.34 -5.62
N GLY A 172 -23.12 1.82 -5.31
CA GLY A 172 -24.32 1.50 -6.09
C GLY A 172 -24.23 2.00 -7.53
N LEU A 173 -23.62 3.16 -7.78
CA LEU A 173 -23.40 3.74 -9.12
C LEU A 173 -22.12 3.25 -9.81
N SER A 174 -21.30 2.47 -9.11
CA SER A 174 -20.03 1.91 -9.59
C SER A 174 -20.08 0.38 -9.50
N PRO A 175 -20.86 -0.30 -10.35
CA PRO A 175 -21.08 -1.73 -10.26
C PRO A 175 -19.79 -2.55 -10.34
N GLU A 176 -18.73 -2.03 -10.94
CA GLU A 176 -17.40 -2.65 -10.96
C GLU A 176 -16.80 -2.87 -9.56
N SER A 177 -17.31 -2.17 -8.53
CA SER A 177 -16.90 -2.35 -7.14
C SER A 177 -17.40 -3.64 -6.49
N THR A 178 -18.43 -4.29 -7.06
CA THR A 178 -19.17 -5.41 -6.44
C THR A 178 -18.24 -6.53 -5.97
N HIS A 179 -17.21 -6.87 -6.76
CA HIS A 179 -16.24 -7.91 -6.40
C HIS A 179 -15.41 -7.53 -5.16
N GLN A 180 -14.84 -6.33 -5.14
CA GLN A 180 -14.05 -5.86 -4.01
C GLN A 180 -14.91 -5.59 -2.77
N VAL A 181 -16.16 -5.15 -2.93
CA VAL A 181 -17.10 -5.00 -1.81
C VAL A 181 -17.43 -6.37 -1.22
N THR A 182 -17.66 -7.39 -2.05
CA THR A 182 -17.85 -8.77 -1.57
C THR A 182 -16.63 -9.26 -0.78
N TRP A 183 -15.41 -8.97 -1.25
CA TRP A 183 -14.18 -9.26 -0.50
C TRP A 183 -14.11 -8.52 0.84
N LEU A 184 -14.38 -7.20 0.84
CA LEU A 184 -14.27 -6.34 2.02
C LEU A 184 -15.28 -6.72 3.11
N PHE A 185 -16.50 -7.09 2.75
CA PHE A 185 -17.54 -7.44 3.72
C PHE A 185 -17.51 -8.93 4.12
N GLY A 186 -16.74 -9.75 3.41
CA GLY A 186 -16.37 -11.09 3.88
C GLY A 186 -15.39 -11.04 5.06
N ASP A 187 -14.97 -12.22 5.51
CA ASP A 187 -14.10 -12.34 6.69
C ASP A 187 -12.73 -11.65 6.49
N ARG A 188 -12.22 -11.60 5.25
CA ARG A 188 -10.92 -10.96 4.93
C ARG A 188 -10.91 -9.44 5.08
N GLY A 189 -12.06 -8.82 5.35
CA GLY A 189 -12.16 -7.40 5.65
C GLY A 189 -11.53 -6.98 6.97
N ILE A 190 -11.36 -7.91 7.91
CA ILE A 190 -10.73 -7.66 9.21
C ILE A 190 -9.76 -8.81 9.52
N PRO A 191 -8.51 -8.74 9.06
CA PRO A 191 -7.51 -9.73 9.47
C PRO A 191 -7.27 -9.66 10.98
N ALA A 192 -6.89 -10.79 11.59
CA ALA A 192 -6.59 -10.87 13.03
C ALA A 192 -5.32 -10.09 13.41
N SER A 193 -4.36 -10.03 12.49
CA SER A 193 -3.21 -9.14 12.55
C SER A 193 -2.58 -9.01 11.16
N TYR A 194 -1.60 -8.10 11.00
CA TYR A 194 -0.86 -7.95 9.74
C TYR A 194 -0.14 -9.24 9.31
N ARG A 195 0.19 -10.14 10.25
CA ARG A 195 0.91 -11.39 9.97
C ARG A 195 -0.01 -12.49 9.40
N HIS A 196 -1.31 -12.39 9.61
CA HIS A 196 -2.32 -13.40 9.23
C HIS A 196 -3.12 -13.01 7.98
N MET A 197 -2.57 -12.15 7.13
CA MET A 197 -3.17 -11.78 5.85
C MET A 197 -2.21 -12.04 4.69
N ASN A 198 -2.77 -12.29 3.51
CA ASN A 198 -2.00 -12.31 2.28
C ASN A 198 -1.66 -10.87 1.85
N GLY A 199 -0.68 -10.74 0.96
CA GLY A 199 -0.43 -9.55 0.15
C GLY A 199 -0.56 -9.85 -1.34
N TYR A 200 -0.86 -8.85 -2.14
CA TYR A 200 -0.99 -8.96 -3.59
C TYR A 200 -0.51 -7.68 -4.26
N GLY A 201 0.18 -7.82 -5.39
CA GLY A 201 0.45 -6.66 -6.26
C GLY A 201 -0.83 -6.03 -6.82
N SER A 202 -1.92 -6.80 -6.82
CA SER A 202 -3.25 -6.48 -7.40
C SER A 202 -3.20 -6.29 -8.91
N HIS A 203 -2.47 -5.27 -9.37
CA HIS A 203 -2.29 -4.96 -10.77
C HIS A 203 -1.55 -6.05 -11.53
N THR A 204 -1.80 -6.05 -12.83
CA THR A 204 -0.93 -6.70 -13.79
C THR A 204 0.30 -5.83 -14.01
N PHE A 205 1.48 -6.41 -14.05
CA PHE A 205 2.74 -5.75 -14.41
C PHE A 205 3.38 -6.43 -15.61
N GLN A 206 4.37 -5.78 -16.21
CA GLN A 206 5.19 -6.35 -17.25
C GLN A 206 6.45 -6.99 -16.66
N TRP A 207 6.77 -8.20 -17.08
CA TRP A 207 8.09 -8.79 -17.02
C TRP A 207 8.67 -8.93 -18.42
N ASN A 208 9.99 -8.79 -18.54
CA ASN A 208 10.68 -9.16 -19.77
C ASN A 208 12.02 -9.85 -19.48
N ASN A 209 12.33 -10.88 -20.25
CA ASN A 209 13.58 -11.63 -20.12
C ASN A 209 14.73 -10.99 -20.90
N GLU A 210 15.89 -11.64 -20.91
CA GLU A 210 17.08 -11.20 -21.65
C GLU A 210 16.92 -11.24 -23.17
N ALA A 211 16.10 -12.15 -23.69
CA ALA A 211 15.77 -12.22 -25.13
C ALA A 211 14.80 -11.11 -25.58
N GLY A 212 14.22 -10.37 -24.63
CA GLY A 212 13.25 -9.31 -24.89
C GLY A 212 11.81 -9.80 -25.07
N GLU A 213 11.53 -11.05 -24.71
CA GLU A 213 10.15 -11.56 -24.66
C GLU A 213 9.41 -10.94 -23.49
N VAL A 214 8.10 -10.68 -23.67
CA VAL A 214 7.26 -9.99 -22.70
C VAL A 214 6.22 -10.93 -22.11
N PHE A 215 6.05 -10.82 -20.80
CA PHE A 215 5.08 -11.56 -20.02
C PHE A 215 4.31 -10.61 -19.11
N TRP A 216 3.03 -10.89 -18.90
CA TRP A 216 2.22 -10.22 -17.90
C TRP A 216 2.31 -11.00 -16.59
N VAL A 217 2.46 -10.29 -15.47
CA VAL A 217 2.66 -10.89 -14.16
C VAL A 217 1.69 -10.33 -13.11
N LYS A 218 1.14 -11.22 -12.27
CA LYS A 218 0.44 -10.87 -11.02
C LYS A 218 1.24 -11.42 -9.84
N TYR A 219 1.47 -10.60 -8.81
CA TYR A 219 2.19 -10.99 -7.60
C TYR A 219 1.26 -11.39 -6.46
N HIS A 220 1.62 -12.45 -5.76
CA HIS A 220 0.90 -13.01 -4.62
C HIS A 220 1.88 -13.30 -3.48
N PHE A 221 1.55 -12.88 -2.26
CA PHE A 221 2.29 -13.15 -1.04
C PHE A 221 1.35 -13.91 -0.11
N LYS A 222 1.54 -15.23 0.03
CA LYS A 222 0.67 -16.07 0.84
C LYS A 222 1.25 -16.18 2.25
N THR A 223 0.48 -15.82 3.27
CA THR A 223 0.96 -15.87 4.67
C THR A 223 1.25 -17.31 5.08
N ASP A 224 2.43 -17.54 5.63
CA ASP A 224 2.81 -18.85 6.17
C ASP A 224 2.28 -19.06 7.60
N GLN A 225 1.74 -18.01 8.23
CA GLN A 225 1.11 -18.04 9.56
C GLN A 225 -0.35 -18.56 9.51
N GLY A 226 -0.88 -18.74 8.29
CA GLY A 226 -2.28 -19.03 8.04
C GLY A 226 -3.17 -17.79 8.07
N ILE A 227 -4.21 -17.78 7.25
CA ILE A 227 -5.23 -16.72 7.27
C ILE A 227 -6.04 -16.83 8.55
N LYS A 228 -6.15 -15.72 9.29
CA LYS A 228 -7.03 -15.56 10.45
C LYS A 228 -7.68 -14.20 10.39
N ASN A 229 -8.96 -14.14 10.73
CA ASN A 229 -9.78 -12.95 10.66
C ASN A 229 -10.52 -12.74 11.98
N LEU A 230 -11.02 -11.52 12.19
CA LEU A 230 -11.91 -11.18 13.30
C LEU A 230 -13.34 -11.05 12.76
N THR A 231 -14.30 -11.50 13.55
CA THR A 231 -15.70 -11.10 13.39
C THR A 231 -15.86 -9.60 13.69
N GLN A 232 -16.97 -9.00 13.27
CA GLN A 232 -17.24 -7.59 13.53
C GLN A 232 -17.25 -7.26 15.03
N ASP A 233 -17.80 -8.13 15.87
CA ASP A 233 -17.87 -7.92 17.33
C ASP A 233 -16.49 -8.02 18.00
N GLU A 234 -15.67 -8.99 17.60
CA GLU A 234 -14.28 -9.11 18.08
C GLU A 234 -13.47 -7.88 17.70
N ALA A 235 -13.63 -7.39 16.47
CA ALA A 235 -12.97 -6.20 15.97
C ALA A 235 -13.40 -4.95 16.74
N ASN A 236 -14.71 -4.76 16.96
CA ASN A 236 -15.24 -3.63 17.72
C ASN A 236 -14.67 -3.59 19.15
N ARG A 237 -14.59 -4.75 19.81
CA ARG A 237 -13.99 -4.87 21.14
C ARG A 237 -12.49 -4.54 21.12
N LEU A 238 -11.74 -5.18 20.21
CA LEU A 238 -10.30 -4.98 20.12
C LEU A 238 -9.93 -3.52 19.77
N ALA A 239 -10.68 -2.88 18.87
CA ALA A 239 -10.48 -1.47 18.51
C ALA A 239 -10.68 -0.52 19.69
N GLY A 240 -11.56 -0.86 20.64
CA GLY A 240 -11.78 -0.09 21.87
C GLY A 240 -10.76 -0.38 22.98
N GLU A 241 -10.30 -1.63 23.09
CA GLU A 241 -9.35 -2.06 24.11
C GLU A 241 -7.88 -1.74 23.75
N ASP A 242 -7.51 -1.94 22.49
CA ASP A 242 -6.15 -1.71 21.96
C ASP A 242 -6.22 -1.23 20.50
N PRO A 243 -6.37 0.09 20.27
CA PRO A 243 -6.38 0.65 18.91
C PRO A 243 -5.06 0.40 18.15
N ASP A 244 -3.98 0.03 18.86
CA ASP A 244 -2.67 -0.28 18.30
C ASP A 244 -2.38 -1.79 18.16
N SER A 245 -3.41 -2.63 18.25
CA SER A 245 -3.28 -4.09 18.32
C SER A 245 -2.42 -4.72 17.22
N HIS A 246 -2.54 -4.28 15.96
CA HIS A 246 -1.79 -4.90 14.86
C HIS A 246 -0.35 -4.39 14.80
N GLN A 247 -0.12 -3.11 15.10
CA GLN A 247 1.22 -2.57 15.25
C GLN A 247 1.96 -3.26 16.40
N ARG A 248 1.28 -3.47 17.53
CA ARG A 248 1.82 -4.20 18.69
C ARG A 248 2.14 -5.65 18.34
N ASP A 249 1.22 -6.38 17.72
CA ASP A 249 1.43 -7.78 17.31
C ASP A 249 2.68 -7.94 16.43
N LEU A 250 2.83 -7.10 15.39
CA LEU A 250 3.97 -7.18 14.48
C LEU A 250 5.29 -6.92 15.21
N ARG A 251 5.35 -5.83 15.98
CA ARG A 251 6.57 -5.44 16.71
C ARG A 251 7.00 -6.54 17.67
N GLU A 252 6.06 -6.99 18.51
CA GLU A 252 6.36 -7.97 19.55
C GLU A 252 6.67 -9.36 18.95
N ALA A 253 6.13 -9.69 17.78
CA ALA A 253 6.47 -10.92 17.05
C ALA A 253 7.94 -10.93 16.64
N ILE A 254 8.41 -9.82 16.10
CA ILE A 254 9.80 -9.66 15.69
C ILE A 254 10.73 -9.62 16.93
N GLU A 255 10.34 -8.91 18.00
CA GLU A 255 11.12 -8.86 19.25
C GLU A 255 11.35 -10.24 19.89
N ARG A 256 10.37 -11.15 19.78
CA ARG A 256 10.45 -12.52 20.31
C ARG A 256 10.97 -13.56 19.32
N GLY A 257 11.41 -13.16 18.13
CA GLY A 257 11.93 -14.05 17.09
C GLY A 257 10.87 -14.89 16.35
N ASP A 258 9.59 -14.55 16.50
CA ASP A 258 8.46 -15.13 15.73
C ASP A 258 8.29 -14.38 14.41
N PHE A 259 9.33 -14.44 13.56
CA PHE A 259 9.41 -13.69 12.32
C PHE A 259 8.31 -14.12 11.34
N PRO A 260 7.40 -13.21 10.95
CA PRO A 260 6.37 -13.57 9.99
C PRO A 260 6.95 -13.72 8.59
N THR A 261 6.43 -14.70 7.87
CA THR A 261 6.87 -15.07 6.53
C THR A 261 5.72 -15.18 5.55
N TRP A 262 6.05 -14.96 4.28
CA TRP A 262 5.15 -15.15 3.14
C TRP A 262 5.84 -15.93 2.03
N THR A 263 5.16 -16.97 1.55
CA THR A 263 5.49 -17.63 0.29
C THR A 263 5.12 -16.70 -0.87
N VAL A 264 6.12 -16.36 -1.69
CA VAL A 264 5.95 -15.46 -2.84
C VAL A 264 5.63 -16.28 -4.08
N GLN A 265 4.51 -15.96 -4.72
CA GLN A 265 4.04 -16.61 -5.93
C GLN A 265 3.74 -15.58 -7.03
N VAL A 266 3.84 -16.00 -8.28
CA VAL A 266 3.45 -15.22 -9.45
C VAL A 266 2.55 -16.01 -10.38
N GLN A 267 1.59 -15.34 -11.01
CA GLN A 267 0.93 -15.87 -12.21
C GLN A 267 1.59 -15.23 -13.43
N ILE A 268 1.84 -16.01 -14.47
CA ILE A 268 2.48 -15.57 -15.70
C ILE A 268 1.55 -15.80 -16.88
N MET A 269 1.22 -14.74 -17.61
CA MET A 269 0.44 -14.76 -18.83
C MET A 269 1.33 -14.32 -20.00
N PRO A 270 1.50 -15.12 -21.07
CA PRO A 270 2.15 -14.69 -22.29
C PRO A 270 1.51 -13.41 -22.84
N ALA A 271 2.30 -12.46 -23.34
CA ALA A 271 1.75 -11.17 -23.79
C ALA A 271 0.70 -11.30 -24.91
N ALA A 272 0.83 -12.33 -25.76
CA ALA A 272 -0.09 -12.59 -26.86
C ALA A 272 -1.49 -13.04 -26.40
N ASP A 273 -1.61 -13.65 -25.22
CA ASP A 273 -2.87 -14.19 -24.71
C ASP A 273 -3.81 -13.08 -24.22
N ALA A 274 -3.24 -11.91 -23.85
CA ALA A 274 -3.97 -10.84 -23.21
C ALA A 274 -5.12 -10.26 -24.04
N ALA A 275 -4.99 -10.22 -25.38
CA ALA A 275 -5.99 -9.64 -26.27
C ALA A 275 -7.29 -10.46 -26.34
N GLU A 276 -7.16 -11.79 -26.25
CA GLU A 276 -8.28 -12.73 -26.45
C GLU A 276 -8.74 -13.39 -25.13
N TYR A 277 -8.09 -13.08 -24.01
CA TYR A 277 -8.46 -13.65 -22.72
C TYR A 277 -9.89 -13.23 -22.31
N ARG A 278 -10.63 -14.09 -21.61
CA ARG A 278 -12.07 -13.88 -21.35
C ARG A 278 -12.39 -12.71 -20.41
N PHE A 279 -11.45 -12.36 -19.54
CA PHE A 279 -11.49 -11.14 -18.71
C PHE A 279 -10.43 -10.17 -19.21
N ASN A 280 -10.67 -8.86 -19.13
CA ASN A 280 -9.63 -7.87 -19.37
C ASN A 280 -8.51 -8.08 -18.33
N PRO A 281 -7.31 -8.51 -18.76
CA PRO A 281 -6.24 -8.86 -17.83
C PRO A 281 -5.67 -7.64 -17.11
N PHE A 282 -6.06 -6.43 -17.51
CA PHE A 282 -5.63 -5.14 -16.95
C PHE A 282 -6.75 -4.41 -16.20
N ASP A 283 -7.93 -5.03 -16.05
CA ASP A 283 -8.98 -4.52 -15.17
C ASP A 283 -8.68 -4.91 -13.72
N LEU A 284 -8.40 -3.93 -12.87
CA LEU A 284 -8.08 -4.13 -11.46
C LEU A 284 -9.25 -4.67 -10.62
N THR A 285 -10.47 -4.68 -11.16
CA THR A 285 -11.64 -5.29 -10.49
C THR A 285 -11.72 -6.80 -10.74
N LYS A 286 -10.81 -7.35 -11.56
CA LYS A 286 -10.78 -8.76 -11.97
C LYS A 286 -9.50 -9.48 -11.50
N VAL A 287 -9.64 -10.77 -11.25
CA VAL A 287 -8.52 -11.70 -11.05
C VAL A 287 -8.31 -12.57 -12.30
N TRP A 288 -7.13 -13.17 -12.41
CA TRP A 288 -6.90 -14.29 -13.32
C TRP A 288 -7.22 -15.59 -12.58
N PRO A 289 -8.28 -16.33 -12.96
CA PRO A 289 -8.52 -17.67 -12.44
C PRO A 289 -7.25 -18.52 -12.35
N HIS A 290 -7.02 -19.12 -11.18
CA HIS A 290 -5.85 -19.98 -10.96
C HIS A 290 -5.86 -21.24 -11.83
N GLU A 291 -7.03 -21.64 -12.33
CA GLU A 291 -7.16 -22.76 -13.27
C GLU A 291 -6.53 -22.46 -14.65
N ASP A 292 -6.60 -21.20 -15.10
CA ASP A 292 -6.02 -20.79 -16.39
C ASP A 292 -4.52 -20.45 -16.24
N TYR A 293 -4.21 -19.69 -15.18
CA TYR A 293 -2.86 -19.24 -14.89
C TYR A 293 -2.48 -19.66 -13.46
N PRO A 294 -1.95 -20.87 -13.27
CA PRO A 294 -1.59 -21.36 -11.94
C PRO A 294 -0.52 -20.48 -11.26
N PRO A 295 -0.66 -20.20 -9.96
CA PRO A 295 0.39 -19.54 -9.19
C PRO A 295 1.68 -20.39 -9.15
N ILE A 296 2.81 -19.75 -9.41
CA ILE A 296 4.15 -20.33 -9.42
C ILE A 296 4.89 -19.78 -8.21
N GLU A 297 5.29 -20.63 -7.28
CA GLU A 297 6.16 -20.23 -6.16
C GLU A 297 7.55 -19.83 -6.68
N ILE A 298 8.03 -18.66 -6.24
CA ILE A 298 9.31 -18.09 -6.68
C ILE A 298 10.26 -17.74 -5.54
N GLY A 299 9.77 -17.59 -4.32
CA GLY A 299 10.62 -17.15 -3.22
C GLY A 299 9.90 -17.09 -1.88
N LYS A 300 10.63 -16.60 -0.88
CA LYS A 300 10.13 -16.39 0.48
C LYS A 300 10.46 -14.98 0.95
N LEU A 301 9.50 -14.31 1.56
CA LEU A 301 9.68 -13.05 2.26
C LEU A 301 9.63 -13.30 3.77
N GLU A 302 10.61 -12.80 4.51
CA GLU A 302 10.66 -12.84 5.98
C GLU A 302 10.82 -11.42 6.53
N LEU A 303 10.05 -11.03 7.55
CA LEU A 303 10.28 -9.80 8.30
C LEU A 303 10.98 -10.11 9.63
N ASN A 304 12.17 -9.58 9.82
CA ASN A 304 13.06 -9.99 10.90
C ASN A 304 13.72 -8.83 11.67
N ARG A 305 13.40 -7.57 11.33
CA ARG A 305 13.95 -6.41 12.05
C ARG A 305 12.92 -5.29 12.18
N ASN A 306 12.68 -4.88 13.43
CA ASN A 306 11.84 -3.72 13.71
C ASN A 306 12.57 -2.42 13.32
N PRO A 307 11.84 -1.36 12.95
CA PRO A 307 12.40 -0.02 12.85
C PRO A 307 12.92 0.46 14.20
N GLU A 308 14.01 1.23 14.22
CA GLU A 308 14.56 1.86 15.41
C GLU A 308 13.73 3.09 15.81
N ASN A 309 13.21 3.82 14.83
CA ASN A 309 12.35 4.97 15.03
C ASN A 309 11.15 4.97 14.06
N ILE A 310 9.95 4.85 14.60
CA ILE A 310 8.70 4.79 13.82
C ILE A 310 8.52 6.03 12.93
N PHE A 311 8.84 7.23 13.41
CA PHE A 311 8.67 8.43 12.59
C PHE A 311 9.67 8.48 11.42
N ALA A 312 10.95 8.23 11.70
CA ALA A 312 12.03 8.29 10.71
C ALA A 312 11.92 7.21 9.62
N GLU A 313 11.42 6.03 9.98
CA GLU A 313 11.49 4.86 9.11
C GLU A 313 10.11 4.42 8.62
N VAL A 314 9.06 4.50 9.44
CA VAL A 314 7.70 4.10 9.02
C VAL A 314 6.94 5.30 8.49
N GLU A 315 6.84 6.39 9.24
CA GLU A 315 6.03 7.55 8.82
C GLU A 315 6.65 8.23 7.60
N GLN A 316 7.97 8.44 7.57
CA GLN A 316 8.66 9.06 6.44
C GLN A 316 8.97 8.10 5.27
N SER A 317 8.65 6.81 5.37
CA SER A 317 8.79 5.90 4.23
C SER A 317 7.97 6.36 3.02
N ILE A 318 8.49 6.13 1.83
CA ILE A 318 7.80 6.38 0.57
C ILE A 318 7.86 5.13 -0.31
N PHE A 319 6.78 4.85 -1.03
CA PHE A 319 6.68 3.72 -1.94
C PHE A 319 6.00 4.16 -3.22
N SER A 320 6.65 4.02 -4.37
CA SER A 320 6.08 4.48 -5.64
C SER A 320 5.97 3.33 -6.64
N PRO A 321 4.78 3.01 -7.17
CA PRO A 321 4.65 2.03 -8.25
C PRO A 321 5.45 2.37 -9.52
N ALA A 322 6.00 3.59 -9.62
CA ALA A 322 6.92 3.99 -10.70
C ALA A 322 8.39 3.63 -10.43
N HIS A 323 8.75 3.16 -9.23
CA HIS A 323 10.09 2.66 -8.93
C HIS A 323 10.24 1.24 -9.46
N PHE A 324 10.52 1.13 -10.76
CA PHE A 324 10.86 -0.12 -11.44
C PHE A 324 12.37 -0.32 -11.52
N VAL A 325 12.77 -1.58 -11.68
CA VAL A 325 14.14 -2.02 -11.97
C VAL A 325 14.16 -2.77 -13.31
N PRO A 326 15.33 -2.92 -13.97
CA PRO A 326 15.40 -3.56 -15.29
C PRO A 326 14.70 -4.92 -15.34
N GLY A 327 13.90 -5.16 -16.39
CA GLY A 327 13.14 -6.40 -16.54
C GLY A 327 11.75 -6.40 -15.92
N ILE A 328 11.35 -5.30 -15.26
CA ILE A 328 10.00 -5.07 -14.75
C ILE A 328 9.48 -3.73 -15.27
N GLY A 329 8.23 -3.68 -15.73
CA GLY A 329 7.58 -2.48 -16.25
C GLY A 329 6.10 -2.41 -15.94
N PRO A 330 5.44 -1.32 -16.34
CA PRO A 330 4.01 -1.13 -16.15
C PRO A 330 3.19 -1.91 -17.21
N SER A 331 1.96 -2.28 -16.85
CA SER A 331 0.94 -2.72 -17.82
C SER A 331 0.01 -1.55 -18.19
N PRO A 332 -0.86 -1.69 -19.21
CA PRO A 332 -1.86 -0.67 -19.54
C PRO A 332 -3.06 -0.61 -18.56
N ASP A 333 -2.98 -1.25 -17.39
CA ASP A 333 -3.95 -1.10 -16.31
C ASP A 333 -4.10 0.38 -15.93
N LYS A 334 -5.28 0.95 -16.18
CA LYS A 334 -5.54 2.38 -16.00
C LYS A 334 -5.35 2.85 -14.56
N MET A 335 -5.66 2.00 -13.58
CA MET A 335 -5.39 2.31 -12.18
C MET A 335 -3.89 2.36 -11.93
N LEU A 336 -3.13 1.37 -12.41
CA LEU A 336 -1.67 1.38 -12.28
C LEU A 336 -1.06 2.64 -12.90
N GLN A 337 -1.49 3.01 -14.12
CA GLN A 337 -1.00 4.18 -14.85
C GLN A 337 -1.15 5.48 -14.06
N GLY A 338 -2.33 5.74 -13.46
CA GLY A 338 -2.52 6.92 -12.61
C GLY A 338 -1.65 6.90 -11.34
N ARG A 339 -1.44 5.72 -10.76
CA ARG A 339 -0.57 5.56 -9.57
C ARG A 339 0.90 5.82 -9.87
N LEU A 340 1.37 5.65 -11.10
CA LEU A 340 2.76 5.97 -11.48
C LEU A 340 3.09 7.45 -11.23
N PHE A 341 2.10 8.34 -11.38
CA PHE A 341 2.24 9.76 -11.04
C PHE A 341 1.93 10.04 -9.57
N ALA A 342 0.76 9.60 -9.10
CA ALA A 342 0.14 10.09 -7.87
C ALA A 342 1.00 9.91 -6.61
N TYR A 343 1.74 8.80 -6.51
CA TYR A 343 2.56 8.50 -5.33
C TYR A 343 3.75 9.46 -5.23
N GLY A 344 4.54 9.59 -6.29
CA GLY A 344 5.68 10.50 -6.32
C GLY A 344 5.27 11.94 -6.05
N ASP A 345 4.11 12.37 -6.59
CA ASP A 345 3.56 13.70 -6.34
C ASP A 345 3.24 13.92 -4.84
N ALA A 346 2.46 13.01 -4.24
CA ALA A 346 2.11 13.09 -2.83
C ALA A 346 3.34 13.03 -1.91
N HIS A 347 4.39 12.28 -2.26
CA HIS A 347 5.63 12.22 -1.48
C HIS A 347 6.36 13.56 -1.43
N ARG A 348 6.43 14.26 -2.57
CA ARG A 348 7.10 15.58 -2.67
C ARG A 348 6.42 16.62 -1.79
N TYR A 349 5.09 16.55 -1.66
CA TYR A 349 4.33 17.39 -0.74
C TYR A 349 4.52 16.95 0.73
N ARG A 350 4.35 15.66 1.01
CA ARG A 350 4.25 15.14 2.38
C ARG A 350 5.58 15.11 3.13
N VAL A 351 6.64 14.62 2.49
CA VAL A 351 7.96 14.40 3.10
C VAL A 351 8.96 15.43 2.58
N GLY A 352 8.84 15.81 1.31
CA GLY A 352 9.68 16.84 0.69
C GLY A 352 10.31 16.38 -0.61
N ILE A 353 10.86 17.33 -1.36
CA ILE A 353 11.46 17.08 -2.69
C ILE A 353 12.65 16.09 -2.64
N ASN A 354 13.35 16.03 -1.50
CA ASN A 354 14.49 15.14 -1.27
C ASN A 354 14.10 13.91 -0.43
N ALA A 355 12.85 13.45 -0.46
CA ALA A 355 12.38 12.31 0.35
C ALA A 355 13.17 11.01 0.11
N ASP A 356 13.64 10.76 -1.11
CA ASP A 356 14.53 9.64 -1.48
C ASP A 356 15.93 9.72 -0.81
N HIS A 357 16.24 10.83 -0.14
CA HIS A 357 17.49 10.99 0.56
C HIS A 357 17.48 10.33 1.94
N LEU A 358 16.31 10.20 2.55
CA LEU A 358 16.15 9.65 3.89
C LEU A 358 16.64 8.19 3.95
N PRO A 359 17.20 7.75 5.09
CA PRO A 359 17.80 6.42 5.22
C PRO A 359 16.89 5.26 4.79
N VAL A 360 15.61 5.27 5.15
CA VAL A 360 14.67 4.19 4.75
C VAL A 360 14.32 4.22 3.26
N ASN A 361 14.45 5.36 2.59
CA ASN A 361 13.99 5.55 1.20
C ASN A 361 15.12 5.42 0.18
N ARG A 362 16.37 5.75 0.57
CA ARG A 362 17.52 5.68 -0.33
C ARG A 362 17.82 4.24 -0.74
N PRO A 363 18.47 4.00 -1.89
CA PRO A 363 18.97 2.67 -2.23
C PRO A 363 20.03 2.20 -1.23
N HIS A 364 19.96 0.94 -0.80
CA HIS A 364 20.95 0.35 0.11
C HIS A 364 22.01 -0.47 -0.62
N ALA A 365 21.60 -1.23 -1.64
CA ALA A 365 22.49 -2.11 -2.41
C ALA A 365 23.15 -1.40 -3.61
N THR A 366 22.88 -0.12 -3.82
CA THR A 366 23.48 0.69 -4.87
C THR A 366 23.51 2.16 -4.48
N GLU A 367 24.14 2.99 -5.31
CA GLU A 367 24.23 4.43 -5.10
C GLU A 367 23.41 5.18 -6.15
N ALA A 368 22.52 6.07 -5.70
CA ALA A 368 21.79 6.96 -6.60
C ALA A 368 22.74 8.04 -7.16
N ARG A 369 22.97 8.02 -8.48
CA ARG A 369 23.84 8.97 -9.18
C ARG A 369 23.00 9.84 -10.11
N THR A 370 22.43 10.92 -9.55
CA THR A 370 21.48 11.79 -10.27
C THR A 370 22.05 13.18 -10.57
N ASN A 371 21.44 13.85 -11.54
CA ASN A 371 21.69 15.27 -11.83
C ASN A 371 20.81 16.23 -11.01
N SER A 372 19.88 15.70 -10.20
CA SER A 372 19.05 16.49 -9.29
C SER A 372 19.91 17.20 -8.23
N ARG A 373 19.57 18.46 -7.93
CA ARG A 373 20.29 19.33 -6.98
C ARG A 373 19.31 20.15 -6.15
N ASP A 374 19.83 20.67 -5.04
CA ASP A 374 19.19 21.64 -4.17
C ASP A 374 17.85 21.14 -3.58
N GLY A 375 16.91 22.05 -3.33
CA GLY A 375 15.64 21.73 -2.68
C GLY A 375 15.73 21.68 -1.15
N HIS A 376 14.56 21.59 -0.50
CA HIS A 376 14.46 21.60 0.95
C HIS A 376 15.19 20.38 1.57
N LEU A 377 15.96 20.60 2.64
CA LEU A 377 16.71 19.59 3.38
C LEU A 377 17.66 18.72 2.51
N TYR A 378 18.28 19.32 1.49
CA TYR A 378 19.30 18.64 0.70
C TYR A 378 20.54 18.32 1.55
N ASP A 379 21.01 17.07 1.47
CA ASP A 379 22.12 16.54 2.28
C ASP A 379 23.52 16.75 1.66
N GLY A 380 23.59 17.35 0.47
CA GLY A 380 24.87 17.58 -0.20
C GLY A 380 25.50 16.34 -0.84
N ARG A 381 24.78 15.20 -0.96
CA ARG A 381 25.37 13.91 -1.40
C ARG A 381 26.11 13.94 -2.74
N HIS A 382 25.69 14.79 -3.67
CA HIS A 382 26.34 14.90 -4.99
C HIS A 382 27.52 15.89 -5.03
N LYS A 383 27.87 16.54 -3.90
CA LYS A 383 29.03 17.44 -3.74
C LYS A 383 29.18 18.42 -4.91
N GLY A 384 30.40 18.60 -5.41
CA GLY A 384 30.73 19.47 -6.56
C GLY A 384 30.58 18.81 -7.94
N ALA A 385 29.90 17.67 -8.06
CA ALA A 385 29.71 17.00 -9.35
C ALA A 385 28.87 17.86 -10.31
N LYS A 386 29.22 17.83 -11.61
CA LYS A 386 28.40 18.47 -12.66
C LYS A 386 26.97 17.95 -12.60
N ASN A 387 26.01 18.84 -12.83
CA ASN A 387 24.57 18.59 -12.65
C ASN A 387 23.81 18.48 -13.98
N TYR A 388 24.50 18.09 -15.05
CA TYR A 388 23.92 17.94 -16.39
C TYR A 388 24.58 16.79 -17.15
N GLU A 389 23.84 16.23 -18.11
CA GLU A 389 24.28 15.18 -19.04
C GLU A 389 23.70 15.54 -20.43
N PRO A 390 24.43 15.30 -21.53
CA PRO A 390 25.82 14.81 -21.59
C PRO A 390 26.84 15.86 -21.14
N ASN A 391 28.00 15.41 -20.64
CA ASN A 391 29.10 16.30 -20.24
C ASN A 391 30.48 15.65 -20.44
N SER A 392 31.53 16.45 -20.60
CA SER A 392 32.92 16.00 -20.82
C SER A 392 33.74 15.86 -19.53
N PHE A 393 33.10 15.78 -18.36
CA PHE A 393 33.76 15.78 -17.04
C PHE A 393 33.74 14.40 -16.35
N GLY A 394 33.34 13.34 -17.05
CA GLY A 394 33.33 11.97 -16.51
C GLY A 394 32.27 11.72 -15.44
N GLY A 395 31.11 12.40 -15.55
CA GLY A 395 29.98 12.22 -14.63
C GLY A 395 29.12 10.98 -14.91
N PRO A 396 27.98 10.84 -14.21
CA PRO A 396 27.00 9.79 -14.49
C PRO A 396 26.58 9.79 -15.96
N PHE A 397 26.33 8.61 -16.52
CA PHE A 397 26.00 8.40 -17.93
C PHE A 397 24.84 7.41 -18.08
N GLN A 398 24.12 7.50 -19.19
CA GLN A 398 23.02 6.59 -19.52
C GLN A 398 23.52 5.20 -19.92
N THR A 399 22.69 4.16 -19.72
CA THR A 399 23.06 2.75 -19.99
C THR A 399 22.73 2.28 -21.41
N ASP A 400 22.02 3.09 -22.21
CA ASP A 400 21.46 2.73 -23.53
C ASP A 400 20.60 1.46 -23.54
N ARG A 401 20.19 0.97 -22.37
CA ARG A 401 19.35 -0.21 -22.19
C ARG A 401 17.99 0.24 -21.66
N PRO A 402 16.88 -0.07 -22.36
CA PRO A 402 15.56 0.30 -21.86
C PRO A 402 15.29 -0.42 -20.54
N LEU A 403 14.55 0.20 -19.62
CA LEU A 403 14.23 -0.37 -18.31
C LEU A 403 13.36 -1.64 -18.49
N TRP A 404 12.32 -1.56 -19.33
CA TRP A 404 11.47 -2.67 -19.77
C TRP A 404 11.29 -2.65 -21.29
N GLN A 405 10.72 -3.72 -21.86
CA GLN A 405 10.51 -3.81 -23.32
C GLN A 405 9.36 -2.91 -23.81
N PRO A 406 9.52 -2.18 -24.91
CA PRO A 406 8.44 -1.39 -25.50
C PRO A 406 7.36 -2.30 -26.10
N LEU A 407 6.12 -1.82 -26.10
CA LEU A 407 4.97 -2.48 -26.72
C LEU A 407 4.36 -1.59 -27.81
N PRO A 408 3.88 -2.16 -28.93
CA PRO A 408 3.15 -1.38 -29.92
C PRO A 408 1.81 -0.90 -29.35
N VAL A 409 1.46 0.36 -29.64
CA VAL A 409 0.18 0.97 -29.22
C VAL A 409 -0.56 1.45 -30.47
N THR A 410 -1.87 1.19 -30.53
CA THR A 410 -2.76 1.55 -31.65
C THR A 410 -4.07 2.13 -31.14
N GLY A 411 -4.68 3.07 -31.87
CA GLY A 411 -6.00 3.63 -31.53
C GLY A 411 -6.07 5.14 -31.72
N ALA A 412 -7.27 5.71 -31.55
CA ALA A 412 -7.46 7.15 -31.47
C ALA A 412 -7.22 7.65 -30.04
N THR A 413 -6.76 8.88 -29.89
CA THR A 413 -6.69 9.56 -28.59
C THR A 413 -8.08 10.07 -28.20
N GLY A 414 -8.47 9.90 -26.94
CA GLY A 414 -9.75 10.40 -26.42
C GLY A 414 -10.16 9.74 -25.10
N ASP A 415 -11.36 10.07 -24.63
CA ASP A 415 -11.96 9.47 -23.45
C ASP A 415 -12.59 8.12 -23.84
N HIS A 416 -12.03 7.04 -23.32
CA HIS A 416 -12.46 5.68 -23.65
C HIS A 416 -12.68 4.87 -22.37
N ALA A 417 -13.71 4.03 -22.37
CA ALA A 417 -13.84 2.97 -21.37
C ALA A 417 -12.68 1.97 -21.48
N ALA A 418 -12.44 1.19 -20.42
CA ALA A 418 -11.53 0.05 -20.54
C ALA A 418 -12.09 -0.94 -21.60
N PRO A 419 -11.23 -1.64 -22.36
CA PRO A 419 -11.68 -2.71 -23.25
C PRO A 419 -12.54 -3.72 -22.49
N SER A 420 -13.67 -4.11 -23.08
CA SER A 420 -14.52 -5.16 -22.55
C SER A 420 -14.23 -6.45 -23.28
N HIS A 421 -14.00 -7.51 -22.52
CA HIS A 421 -13.80 -8.88 -22.97
C HIS A 421 -15.10 -9.68 -22.80
N SER A 422 -15.10 -10.94 -23.25
CA SER A 422 -16.32 -11.76 -23.35
C SER A 422 -17.04 -11.98 -22.02
N GLU A 423 -16.33 -11.98 -20.89
CA GLU A 423 -16.88 -12.22 -19.55
C GLU A 423 -16.67 -11.04 -18.58
N ASP A 424 -16.40 -9.84 -19.09
CA ASP A 424 -16.05 -8.65 -18.28
C ASP A 424 -17.20 -7.98 -17.53
N SER A 425 -18.37 -8.62 -17.48
CA SER A 425 -19.46 -8.18 -16.61
C SER A 425 -18.94 -7.97 -15.19
N ASP A 426 -19.36 -6.85 -14.58
CA ASP A 426 -18.90 -6.44 -13.26
C ASP A 426 -19.35 -7.40 -12.13
N PHE A 427 -20.21 -8.37 -12.45
CA PHE A 427 -20.87 -9.24 -11.49
C PHE A 427 -20.37 -10.69 -11.49
N VAL A 428 -19.73 -11.16 -12.57
CA VAL A 428 -19.36 -12.59 -12.75
C VAL A 428 -18.45 -13.06 -11.62
N GLN A 429 -17.29 -12.42 -11.47
CA GLN A 429 -16.30 -12.83 -10.47
C GLN A 429 -16.73 -12.53 -9.03
N ALA A 430 -17.61 -11.54 -8.81
CA ALA A 430 -18.23 -11.31 -7.51
C ALA A 430 -19.15 -12.48 -7.12
N GLY A 431 -19.94 -12.98 -8.09
CA GLY A 431 -20.77 -14.16 -7.92
C GLY A 431 -19.95 -15.42 -7.69
N ASP A 432 -18.85 -15.60 -8.43
CA ASP A 432 -17.95 -16.75 -8.23
C ASP A 432 -17.36 -16.76 -6.83
N LEU A 433 -16.90 -15.61 -6.34
CA LEU A 433 -16.41 -15.46 -4.98
C LEU A 433 -17.49 -15.82 -3.95
N TYR A 434 -18.72 -15.32 -4.12
CA TYR A 434 -19.85 -15.66 -3.24
C TYR A 434 -20.14 -17.17 -3.22
N ARG A 435 -20.12 -17.83 -4.38
CA ARG A 435 -20.39 -19.28 -4.50
C ARG A 435 -19.28 -20.14 -3.90
N LEU A 436 -18.04 -19.64 -3.84
CA LEU A 436 -16.91 -20.31 -3.19
C LEU A 436 -16.97 -20.27 -1.66
N MET A 437 -17.73 -19.33 -1.06
CA MET A 437 -17.86 -19.22 0.38
C MET A 437 -18.70 -20.37 0.97
N SER A 438 -18.32 -20.81 2.17
CA SER A 438 -19.16 -21.67 3.00
C SER A 438 -20.46 -20.97 3.43
N GLU A 439 -21.47 -21.72 3.85
CA GLU A 439 -22.73 -21.12 4.30
C GLU A 439 -22.55 -20.17 5.50
N ASP A 440 -21.63 -20.47 6.40
CA ASP A 440 -21.32 -19.60 7.55
C ASP A 440 -20.65 -18.28 7.09
N GLU A 441 -19.72 -18.36 6.13
CA GLU A 441 -19.09 -17.17 5.53
C GLU A 441 -20.12 -16.31 4.79
N LYS A 442 -21.03 -16.93 4.02
CA LYS A 442 -22.14 -16.22 3.37
C LYS A 442 -23.04 -15.52 4.38
N GLY A 443 -23.33 -16.19 5.50
CA GLY A 443 -24.11 -15.62 6.60
C GLY A 443 -23.46 -14.34 7.16
N ARG A 444 -22.18 -14.41 7.52
CA ARG A 444 -21.42 -13.24 8.01
C ARG A 444 -21.31 -12.13 6.96
N LEU A 445 -21.06 -12.47 5.69
CA LEU A 445 -21.02 -11.50 4.60
C LEU A 445 -22.34 -10.72 4.49
N VAL A 446 -23.47 -11.42 4.49
CA VAL A 446 -24.80 -10.82 4.41
C VAL A 446 -25.08 -9.95 5.63
N GLU A 447 -24.75 -10.42 6.84
CA GLU A 447 -24.93 -9.65 8.07
C GLU A 447 -24.11 -8.35 8.06
N ASN A 448 -22.83 -8.43 7.69
CA ASN A 448 -21.94 -7.27 7.61
C ASN A 448 -22.45 -6.24 6.59
N LEU A 449 -22.89 -6.67 5.41
CA LEU A 449 -23.44 -5.80 4.37
C LEU A 449 -24.76 -5.17 4.84
N ALA A 450 -25.69 -5.98 5.33
CA ALA A 450 -27.01 -5.54 5.77
C ALA A 450 -26.90 -4.51 6.91
N GLY A 451 -26.01 -4.75 7.88
CA GLY A 451 -25.76 -3.84 8.99
C GLY A 451 -25.28 -2.45 8.57
N PHE A 452 -24.69 -2.31 7.38
CA PHE A 452 -24.28 -1.01 6.84
C PHE A 452 -25.31 -0.41 5.88
N ILE A 453 -25.87 -1.21 4.95
CA ILE A 453 -26.91 -0.76 4.01
C ILE A 453 -28.17 -0.31 4.76
N ALA A 454 -28.51 -0.95 5.88
CA ALA A 454 -29.66 -0.56 6.71
C ALA A 454 -29.55 0.88 7.25
N LYS A 455 -28.35 1.46 7.30
CA LYS A 455 -28.10 2.85 7.74
C LYS A 455 -28.26 3.89 6.63
N VAL A 456 -28.42 3.47 5.38
CA VAL A 456 -28.64 4.37 4.24
C VAL A 456 -30.03 5.02 4.39
N SER A 457 -30.11 6.34 4.35
CA SER A 457 -31.34 7.10 4.59
C SER A 457 -32.31 7.06 3.40
N ARG A 458 -31.81 6.77 2.19
CA ARG A 458 -32.57 6.74 0.95
C ARG A 458 -32.81 5.33 0.43
N ASP A 459 -34.07 4.99 0.20
CA ASP A 459 -34.45 3.65 -0.30
C ASP A 459 -33.89 3.36 -1.69
N ASP A 460 -33.88 4.34 -2.60
CA ASP A 460 -33.38 4.15 -3.97
C ASP A 460 -31.87 3.84 -4.02
N ILE A 461 -31.10 4.32 -3.03
CA ILE A 461 -29.67 3.99 -2.91
C ILE A 461 -29.50 2.57 -2.38
N ALA A 462 -30.27 2.19 -1.36
CA ALA A 462 -30.20 0.86 -0.76
C ALA A 462 -30.66 -0.24 -1.73
N GLU A 463 -31.78 -0.02 -2.43
CA GLU A 463 -32.27 -0.92 -3.47
C GLU A 463 -31.24 -1.12 -4.58
N ARG A 464 -30.66 -0.03 -5.10
CA ARG A 464 -29.60 -0.11 -6.12
C ARG A 464 -28.38 -0.90 -5.65
N ALA A 465 -27.95 -0.72 -4.40
CA ALA A 465 -26.86 -1.50 -3.83
C ALA A 465 -27.19 -3.00 -3.79
N ILE A 466 -28.38 -3.36 -3.31
CA ILE A 466 -28.86 -4.75 -3.24
C ILE A 466 -28.96 -5.36 -4.66
N ASP A 467 -29.43 -4.59 -5.65
CA ASP A 467 -29.57 -5.01 -7.04
C ASP A 467 -28.24 -5.43 -7.67
N ASN A 468 -27.12 -4.74 -7.35
CA ASN A 468 -25.80 -5.13 -7.81
C ASN A 468 -25.40 -6.54 -7.31
N PHE A 469 -25.68 -6.85 -6.04
CA PHE A 469 -25.43 -8.19 -5.51
C PHE A 469 -26.40 -9.24 -6.05
N ARG A 470 -27.64 -8.87 -6.39
CA ARG A 470 -28.59 -9.75 -7.07
C ARG A 470 -28.13 -10.12 -8.48
N GLN A 471 -27.46 -9.20 -9.18
CA GLN A 471 -26.86 -9.48 -10.48
C GLN A 471 -25.65 -10.41 -10.39
N ALA A 472 -24.92 -10.39 -9.27
CA ALA A 472 -23.82 -11.32 -9.02
C ALA A 472 -24.32 -12.75 -8.71
N ASP A 473 -25.34 -12.86 -7.86
CA ASP A 473 -25.99 -14.13 -7.55
C ASP A 473 -27.42 -13.91 -6.99
N GLY A 474 -28.39 -14.69 -7.46
CA GLY A 474 -29.79 -14.55 -7.05
C GLY A 474 -30.05 -14.88 -5.58
N ASP A 475 -29.33 -15.86 -5.01
CA ASP A 475 -29.42 -16.17 -3.57
C ASP A 475 -28.79 -15.05 -2.74
N PHE A 476 -27.66 -14.50 -3.21
CA PHE A 476 -26.98 -13.41 -2.53
C PHE A 476 -27.88 -12.18 -2.40
N GLY A 477 -28.45 -11.70 -3.51
CA GLY A 477 -29.38 -10.56 -3.48
C GLY A 477 -30.62 -10.81 -2.63
N LYS A 478 -31.18 -12.04 -2.66
CA LYS A 478 -32.35 -12.41 -1.85
C LYS A 478 -32.07 -12.40 -0.35
N ARG A 479 -30.95 -12.99 0.08
CA ARG A 479 -30.56 -13.01 1.50
C ARG A 479 -30.26 -11.61 2.01
N LEU A 480 -29.57 -10.82 1.20
CA LEU A 480 -29.21 -9.45 1.56
C LEU A 480 -30.45 -8.55 1.70
N ASP A 481 -31.37 -8.61 0.74
CA ASP A 481 -32.64 -7.87 0.81
C ASP A 481 -33.40 -8.21 2.10
N ALA A 482 -33.64 -9.50 2.36
CA ALA A 482 -34.35 -9.94 3.55
C ALA A 482 -33.67 -9.46 4.86
N ALA A 483 -32.35 -9.48 4.92
CA ALA A 483 -31.59 -9.00 6.08
C ALA A 483 -31.66 -7.48 6.26
N VAL A 484 -31.60 -6.70 5.17
CA VAL A 484 -31.74 -5.24 5.21
C VAL A 484 -33.14 -4.84 5.66
N GLN A 485 -34.19 -5.46 5.11
CA GLN A 485 -35.57 -5.18 5.51
C GLN A 485 -35.78 -5.50 7.00
N ALA A 486 -35.28 -6.64 7.48
CA ALA A 486 -35.39 -7.00 8.90
C ALA A 486 -34.74 -5.98 9.86
N LEU A 487 -33.68 -5.28 9.42
CA LEU A 487 -33.01 -4.24 10.21
C LEU A 487 -33.70 -2.86 10.13
N ARG A 488 -34.44 -2.58 9.05
CA ARG A 488 -35.13 -1.30 8.84
C ARG A 488 -36.51 -1.24 9.50
N GLY A 489 -37.11 -2.40 9.82
CA GLY A 489 -38.47 -2.50 10.38
C GLY A 489 -39.51 -2.52 9.28
#